data_AF-A0A950M642-F1
#
_entry.id   AF-A0A950M642-F1
#
_cell.length_a   1.000
_cell.length_b   1.000
_cell.length_c   1.000
_cell.angle_alpha   90.00
_cell.angle_beta   90.00
_cell.angle_gamma   90.00
#
_symmetry.space_group_name_H-M   'P 1'
#
loop_
_entity.id
_entity.type
_entity.pdbx_description
1 polymer ?
#
loop_
_entity_poly.entity_id
_entity_poly.type
_entity_poly.pdbx_seq_one_letter_code
_entity_poly.pdbx_strand_id
1 'polypeptide(L)' 'MYPDPNRIRQNRHMVRLDAYEQAIVEALANYQGEPVSTVIRQLAMRKAEELLPASTIGSVNAVAR' A
#
# COMPACT_ATOMS: atom_id res chain seq x y z
N MET A 1 20.43 6.45 15.90
CA MET A 1 20.15 5.43 14.88
C MET A 1 19.50 6.16 13.71
N TYR A 2 20.17 6.26 12.55
CA TYR A 2 19.67 7.06 11.44
C TYR A 2 18.49 6.31 10.77
N PRO A 3 17.32 6.94 10.57
CA PRO A 3 16.25 6.30 9.82
C PRO A 3 16.74 6.09 8.38
N ASP A 4 16.71 4.86 7.90
CA ASP A 4 17.01 4.53 6.51
C ASP A 4 16.25 5.50 5.57
N PRO A 5 16.96 6.33 4.76
CA PRO A 5 16.33 7.31 3.89
C PRO A 5 15.21 6.71 3.02
N ASN A 6 15.37 5.44 2.63
CA ASN A 6 14.43 4.74 1.76
C ASN A 6 13.15 4.30 2.48
N ARG A 7 13.14 4.30 3.83
CA ARG A 7 11.94 4.03 4.63
C ARG A 7 11.10 5.27 4.87
N ILE A 8 11.61 6.45 4.54
CA ILE A 8 10.85 7.69 4.61
C ILE A 8 9.79 7.67 3.50
N ARG A 9 8.52 7.72 3.87
CA ARG A 9 7.38 7.65 2.94
C ARG A 9 7.23 8.97 2.17
N GLN A 10 8.07 9.20 1.17
CA GLN A 10 8.04 10.40 0.34
C GLN A 10 7.10 10.27 -0.87
N ASN A 11 6.91 9.05 -1.37
CA ASN A 11 6.08 8.78 -2.55
C ASN A 11 4.60 8.76 -2.17
N ARG A 12 3.79 9.57 -2.86
CA ARG A 12 2.35 9.70 -2.62
C ARG A 12 1.58 9.43 -3.90
N HIS A 13 0.63 8.51 -3.83
CA HIS A 13 -0.27 8.17 -4.93
C HIS A 13 -1.70 8.48 -4.52
N MET A 14 -2.47 9.12 -5.40
CA MET A 14 -3.90 9.40 -5.20
C MET A 14 -4.73 8.41 -6.02
N VAL A 15 -5.75 7.84 -5.38
CA VAL A 15 -6.73 6.95 -6.01
C VAL A 15 -8.09 7.63 -5.97
N ARG A 16 -8.86 7.53 -7.07
CA ARG A 16 -10.25 7.96 -7.11
C ARG A 16 -11.13 6.73 -6.96
N LEU A 17 -12.06 6.81 -6.02
CA LEU A 17 -13.05 5.78 -5.74
C LEU A 17 -14.43 6.33 -6.05
N ASP A 18 -15.34 5.48 -6.51
CA ASP A 18 -16.75 5.82 -6.58
C ASP A 18 -17.39 5.85 -5.18
N ALA A 19 -18.67 6.22 -5.11
CA ALA A 19 -19.38 6.35 -3.83
C ALA A 19 -19.57 5.01 -3.09
N TYR A 20 -19.71 3.90 -3.82
CA TYR A 20 -19.90 2.58 -3.23
C TYR A 20 -18.58 1.98 -2.74
N GLU A 21 -17.53 2.09 -3.56
CA GLU A 21 -16.16 1.73 -3.21
C GLU A 21 -15.70 2.49 -1.98
N GLN A 22 -15.95 3.80 -1.92
CA GLN A 22 -15.63 4.62 -0.76
C GLN A 22 -16.37 4.12 0.49
N ALA A 23 -17.68 3.87 0.40
CA ALA A 23 -18.48 3.39 1.53
C ALA A 23 -17.97 2.04 2.07
N ILE A 24 -17.54 1.13 1.20
CA ILE A 24 -16.97 -0.17 1.59
C ILE A 24 -15.65 0.03 2.33
N VAL A 25 -14.75 0.87 1.81
CA VAL A 25 -13.45 1.12 2.44
C VAL A 25 -13.62 1.81 3.79
N GLU A 26 -14.56 2.76 3.90
CA GLU A 26 -14.89 3.43 5.16
C GLU A 26 -15.47 2.45 6.19
N ALA A 27 -16.39 1.58 5.79
CA ALA A 27 -16.94 0.56 6.68
C ALA A 27 -15.85 -0.36 7.23
N LEU A 28 -14.91 -0.79 6.36
CA LEU A 28 -13.78 -1.62 6.76
C LEU A 28 -12.82 -0.88 7.71
N ALA A 29 -12.51 0.38 7.41
CA ALA A 29 -11.67 1.22 8.24
C ALA A 29 -12.27 1.43 9.64
N ASN A 30 -13.58 1.72 9.71
CA ASN A 30 -14.32 1.86 10.95
C ASN A 30 -14.33 0.56 11.76
N TYR A 31 -14.49 -0.58 11.09
CA TYR A 31 -14.48 -1.90 11.74
C TYR A 31 -13.11 -2.22 12.37
N GLN A 32 -12.01 -1.85 11.70
CA GLN A 32 -10.66 -2.11 12.19
C GLN A 32 -10.14 -1.04 13.16
N GLY A 33 -10.79 0.13 13.22
CA GLY A 33 -10.30 1.30 13.96
C GLY A 33 -9.05 1.93 13.34
N GLU A 34 -8.83 1.73 12.04
CA GLU A 34 -7.68 2.25 11.31
C GLU A 34 -8.09 3.39 10.35
N PRO A 35 -7.16 4.29 9.97
CA PRO A 35 -7.43 5.28 8.93
C PRO A 35 -7.60 4.61 7.56
N VAL A 36 -8.54 5.12 6.76
CA VAL A 36 -8.81 4.70 5.37
C VAL A 36 -7.54 4.57 4.52
N SER A 37 -6.60 5.52 4.65
CA SER A 37 -5.34 5.51 3.90
C SER A 37 -4.42 4.32 4.27
N THR A 38 -4.45 3.89 5.53
CA THR A 38 -3.71 2.72 5.99
C THR A 38 -4.33 1.45 5.41
N VAL A 39 -5.66 1.33 5.44
CA VAL A 39 -6.40 0.18 4.88
C VAL A 39 -6.13 0.05 3.39
N ILE A 40 -6.28 1.14 2.62
CA ILE A 40 -6.01 1.14 1.17
C ILE A 40 -4.57 0.71 0.89
N ARG A 41 -3.59 1.21 1.66
CA ARG A 41 -2.19 0.81 1.51
C ARG A 41 -2.01 -0.68 1.78
N GLN A 42 -2.58 -1.21 2.86
CA GLN A 42 -2.46 -2.63 3.19
C GLN A 42 -3.05 -3.52 2.10
N LEU A 43 -4.24 -3.18 1.60
CA LEU A 43 -4.89 -3.88 0.50
C LEU A 43 -4.04 -3.87 -0.77
N ALA A 44 -3.52 -2.71 -1.15
CA ALA A 44 -2.66 -2.57 -2.32
C ALA A 44 -1.38 -3.40 -2.21
N MET A 45 -0.71 -3.40 -1.05
CA MET A 45 0.53 -4.16 -0.84
C MET A 45 0.26 -5.66 -0.83
N ARG A 46 -0.80 -6.12 -0.13
CA ARG A 46 -1.20 -7.54 -0.16
C ARG A 46 -1.49 -8.00 -1.58
N LYS A 47 -2.22 -7.19 -2.36
CA LYS A 47 -2.52 -7.55 -3.74
C LYS A 47 -1.29 -7.53 -4.64
N ALA A 48 -0.38 -6.59 -4.42
CA ALA A 48 0.90 -6.55 -5.12
C ALA A 48 1.75 -7.79 -4.83
N GLU A 49 1.79 -8.25 -3.57
CA GLU A 49 2.49 -9.49 -3.19
C GLU A 49 1.90 -10.74 -3.87
N GLU A 50 0.57 -10.81 -4.01
CA GLU A 50 -0.08 -11.92 -4.74
C GLU A 50 0.21 -11.88 -6.25
N LEU A 51 0.25 -10.69 -6.85
CA LEU A 51 0.40 -10.51 -8.29
C LEU A 51 1.87 -10.57 -8.74
N LEU A 52 2.81 -10.15 -7.89
CA LEU A 52 4.23 -10.18 -8.19
C LEU A 52 4.77 -11.59 -7.91
N PRO A 53 5.13 -12.38 -8.93
CA PRO A 53 5.81 -13.65 -8.68
C PRO A 53 7.13 -13.37 -7.93
N ALA A 54 7.48 -14.23 -6.98
CA ALA A 54 8.66 -14.06 -6.12
C ALA A 54 9.97 -13.84 -6.91
N SER A 55 10.03 -14.30 -8.16
CA SER A 55 11.15 -14.07 -9.09
C SER A 55 11.34 -12.59 -9.50
N THR A 56 10.29 -11.78 -9.47
CA THR A 56 10.33 -10.34 -9.85
C THR A 56 10.71 -9.44 -8.67
N ILE A 57 10.39 -9.84 -7.44
CA ILE A 57 10.70 -9.04 -6.23
C ILE A 57 12.22 -8.93 -6.02
N GLY A 58 12.98 -9.97 -6.40
CA GLY A 58 14.44 -9.95 -6.40
C GLY A 58 15.07 -8.97 -7.40
N SER A 59 14.46 -8.76 -8.57
CA SER A 59 15.00 -7.86 -9.61
C SER A 59 14.73 -6.38 -9.31
N VAL A 60 13.62 -6.02 -8.67
CA VAL A 60 13.33 -4.61 -8.29
C VAL A 60 14.35 -4.10 -7.26
N ASN A 61 14.77 -4.95 -6.32
CA ASN A 61 15.81 -4.63 -5.35
C ASN A 61 17.22 -4.54 -5.98
N ALA A 62 17.45 -5.13 -7.15
CA ALA A 62 18.71 -5.06 -7.88
C ALA A 62 18.81 -3.79 -8.74
N VAL A 63 17.69 -3.28 -9.27
CA VAL A 63 17.64 -1.99 -10.01
C VAL A 63 17.73 -0.79 -9.07
N ALA A 64 17.34 -0.95 -7.80
CA ALA A 64 17.45 0.07 -6.76
C ALA A 64 18.83 0.12 -6.06
N ARG A 65 19.86 -0.52 -6.62
CA ARG A 65 21.27 -0.44 -6.17
C ARG A 65 22.12 0.36 -7.15
#